data_AF-A0A927J504-F1
#
_entry.id   AF-A0A927J504-F1
#
_cell.length_a   1.000
_cell.length_b   1.000
_cell.length_c   1.000
_cell.angle_alpha   90.00
_cell.angle_beta   90.00
_cell.angle_gamma   90.00
#
_symmetry.space_group_name_H-M   'P 1'
#
loop_
_entity.id
_entity.type
_entity.pdbx_description
1 polymer ?
#
loop_
_entity_poly.entity_id
_entity_poly.type
_entity_poly.pdbx_seq_one_letter_code
_entity_poly.pdbx_strand_id
1 'polypeptide(L)'
;MINSILTIFRKQAQQHKTIKAFYYNRSYEQGTGKETYPLLWLEDPLYGRNQDNVFINSVSFSVLFLPQSTEMISQMQNLAFSIGLNIIERIKKTPDCGISIRPDWTYTTLRNYYDDNACGCRFSINFTQVNMQNMCLIEEQFSTDKKFDAKTDLLPDFDLQKTEGCEVFAHKLPDFDIVTRK
;
A
#
# COMPACT_ATOMS: atom_id res chain seq x y z
N MET A 1 -8.50 2.97 -12.12
CA MET A 1 -7.05 2.69 -12.16
C MET A 1 -6.64 1.74 -11.04
N ILE A 2 -6.71 2.15 -9.76
CA ILE A 2 -6.38 1.30 -8.60
C ILE A 2 -7.15 -0.03 -8.61
N ASN A 3 -8.48 0.01 -8.78
CA ASN A 3 -9.31 -1.20 -8.86
C ASN A 3 -8.90 -2.16 -9.99
N SER A 4 -8.34 -1.65 -11.08
CA SER A 4 -7.85 -2.48 -12.19
C SER A 4 -6.63 -3.29 -11.75
N ILE A 5 -5.67 -2.66 -11.06
CA ILE A 5 -4.50 -3.33 -10.48
C ILE A 5 -4.96 -4.41 -9.49
N LEU A 6 -5.86 -4.06 -8.56
CA LEU A 6 -6.39 -5.02 -7.57
C LEU A 6 -7.06 -6.22 -8.26
N THR A 7 -7.85 -5.97 -9.30
CA THR A 7 -8.55 -7.02 -10.05
C THR A 7 -7.58 -7.95 -10.75
N ILE A 8 -6.51 -7.42 -11.35
CA ILE A 8 -5.47 -8.21 -12.03
C ILE A 8 -4.80 -9.15 -11.03
N PHE A 9 -4.29 -8.64 -9.91
CA PHE A 9 -3.62 -9.47 -8.91
C PHE A 9 -4.56 -10.48 -8.26
N ARG A 10 -5.79 -10.08 -7.93
CA ARG A 10 -6.81 -10.99 -7.41
C ARG A 10 -7.09 -12.14 -8.38
N LYS A 11 -7.21 -11.84 -9.68
CA LYS A 11 -7.40 -12.86 -10.72
C LYS A 11 -6.21 -13.80 -10.82
N GLN A 12 -4.98 -13.28 -10.72
CA GLN A 12 -3.79 -14.13 -10.71
C GLN A 12 -3.78 -15.07 -9.51
N ALA A 13 -4.06 -14.58 -8.30
CA ALA A 13 -4.16 -15.41 -7.10
C ALA A 13 -5.25 -16.49 -7.23
N GLN A 14 -6.46 -16.10 -7.64
CA GLN A 14 -7.60 -17.01 -7.80
C GLN A 14 -7.33 -18.15 -8.78
N GLN A 15 -6.54 -17.90 -9.82
CA GLN A 15 -6.29 -18.86 -10.89
C GLN A 15 -4.96 -19.61 -10.74
N HIS A 16 -4.13 -19.23 -9.77
CA HIS A 16 -2.84 -19.87 -9.55
C HIS A 16 -3.01 -21.15 -8.71
N LYS A 17 -2.50 -22.28 -9.20
CA LYS A 17 -2.72 -23.62 -8.59
C LYS A 17 -2.29 -23.73 -7.13
N THR A 18 -1.26 -22.98 -6.73
CA THR A 18 -0.66 -23.07 -5.39
C THR A 18 -1.20 -22.02 -4.41
N ILE A 19 -1.70 -20.88 -4.89
CA ILE A 19 -2.10 -19.77 -4.02
C ILE A 19 -3.49 -20.06 -3.48
N LYS A 20 -3.67 -19.89 -2.16
CA LYS A 20 -4.95 -20.12 -1.48
C LYS A 20 -5.65 -18.85 -1.04
N ALA A 21 -4.91 -17.76 -0.87
CA ALA A 21 -5.48 -16.49 -0.42
C ALA A 21 -4.84 -15.29 -1.12
N PHE A 22 -5.62 -14.22 -1.21
CA PHE A 22 -5.20 -12.92 -1.73
C PHE A 22 -5.56 -11.83 -0.72
N TYR A 23 -4.59 -10.98 -0.41
CA TYR A 23 -4.77 -9.83 0.47
C TYR A 23 -4.27 -8.57 -0.24
N TYR A 24 -4.97 -7.45 -0.03
CA TYR A 24 -4.49 -6.11 -0.36
C TYR A 24 -4.57 -5.27 0.90
N ASN A 25 -3.43 -5.03 1.54
CA ASN A 25 -3.39 -4.34 2.81
C ASN A 25 -1.97 -3.86 3.15
N ARG A 26 -1.86 -3.05 4.20
CA ARG A 26 -0.60 -2.50 4.70
C ARG A 26 0.27 -3.61 5.27
N SER A 27 1.57 -3.57 5.00
CA SER A 27 2.47 -4.68 5.35
C SER A 27 2.52 -4.97 6.86
N TYR A 28 2.30 -3.98 7.74
CA TYR A 28 2.28 -4.21 9.19
C TYR A 28 1.08 -5.03 9.69
N GLU A 29 0.06 -5.25 8.85
CA GLU A 29 -1.07 -6.13 9.18
C GLU A 29 -0.83 -7.60 8.79
N GLN A 30 0.38 -7.93 8.32
CA GLN A 30 0.80 -9.32 8.12
C GLN A 30 1.17 -9.97 9.44
N GLY A 31 0.94 -11.28 9.55
CA GLY A 31 1.31 -12.06 10.73
C GLY A 31 0.30 -11.97 11.86
N THR A 32 -0.95 -11.56 11.57
CA THR A 32 -2.02 -11.49 12.59
C THR A 32 -2.57 -12.86 12.98
N GLY A 33 -2.12 -13.93 12.31
CA GLY A 33 -2.53 -15.32 12.53
C GLY A 33 -3.87 -15.68 11.89
N LYS A 34 -4.47 -14.77 11.11
CA LYS A 34 -5.74 -14.97 10.39
C LYS A 34 -5.51 -15.34 8.92
N GLU A 35 -4.26 -15.34 8.48
CA GLU A 35 -3.86 -15.53 7.10
C GLU A 35 -3.86 -17.01 6.71
N THR A 36 -4.33 -17.31 5.50
CA THR A 36 -4.29 -18.67 4.94
C THR A 36 -3.15 -18.82 3.94
N TYR A 37 -2.19 -19.70 4.26
CA TYR A 37 -1.00 -19.95 3.45
C TYR A 37 -1.17 -21.13 2.45
N PRO A 38 -0.54 -21.08 1.25
CA PRO A 38 0.26 -19.99 0.70
C PRO A 38 -0.58 -18.82 0.20
N LEU A 39 -0.09 -17.59 0.38
CA LEU A 39 -0.83 -16.38 0.03
C LEU A 39 -0.08 -15.48 -0.95
N LEU A 40 -0.86 -14.69 -1.69
CA LEU A 40 -0.38 -13.55 -2.46
C LEU A 40 -0.78 -12.26 -1.72
N TRP A 41 0.20 -11.54 -1.20
CA TRP A 41 -0.01 -10.25 -0.54
C TRP A 41 0.33 -9.11 -1.49
N LEU A 42 -0.63 -8.25 -1.78
CA LEU A 42 -0.41 -6.99 -2.47
C LEU A 42 -0.29 -5.86 -1.44
N GLU A 43 0.79 -5.10 -1.48
CA GLU A 43 1.05 -4.07 -0.48
C GLU A 43 0.27 -2.79 -0.76
N ASP A 44 -0.30 -2.21 0.31
CA ASP A 44 -0.83 -0.85 0.37
C ASP A 44 0.20 0.08 1.05
N PRO A 45 0.51 1.28 0.51
CA PRO A 45 -0.10 1.94 -0.64
C PRO A 45 0.45 1.49 -2.00
N LEU A 46 -0.40 1.59 -3.03
CA LEU A 46 0.05 1.63 -4.42
C LEU A 46 0.58 3.04 -4.73
N TYR A 47 1.76 3.12 -5.34
CA TYR A 47 2.35 4.40 -5.73
C TYR A 47 2.24 4.61 -7.24
N GLY A 48 1.92 5.83 -7.68
CA GLY A 48 1.78 6.16 -9.09
C GLY A 48 2.40 7.52 -9.41
N ARG A 49 2.99 7.65 -10.60
CA ARG A 49 3.49 8.92 -11.13
C ARG A 49 3.10 9.09 -12.59
N ASN A 50 2.86 10.33 -13.01
CA ASN A 50 2.74 10.66 -14.43
C ASN A 50 4.15 10.88 -15.01
N GLN A 51 4.46 10.19 -16.10
CA GLN A 51 5.72 10.34 -16.82
C GLN A 51 5.44 10.09 -18.31
N ASP A 52 5.85 11.00 -19.18
CA ASP A 52 5.77 10.83 -20.64
C ASP A 52 4.35 10.49 -21.16
N ASN A 53 3.31 11.15 -20.62
CA ASN A 53 1.90 10.91 -20.93
C ASN A 53 1.40 9.47 -20.65
N VAL A 54 2.08 8.76 -19.74
CA VAL A 54 1.61 7.49 -19.17
C VAL A 54 1.66 7.54 -17.65
N PHE A 55 0.82 6.74 -17.00
CA PHE A 55 0.95 6.52 -15.56
C PHE A 55 1.90 5.35 -15.32
N ILE A 56 2.97 5.62 -14.58
CA ILE A 56 3.84 4.57 -14.05
C ILE A 56 3.38 4.26 -12.63
N ASN A 57 2.90 3.04 -12.41
CA ASN A 57 2.46 2.57 -11.10
C ASN A 57 3.50 1.59 -10.53
N SER A 58 4.05 1.92 -9.37
CA SER A 58 4.94 1.05 -8.60
C SER A 58 4.10 0.24 -7.62
N VAL A 59 4.24 -1.08 -7.70
CA VAL A 59 3.45 -2.03 -6.95
C VAL A 59 4.38 -3.07 -6.36
N SER A 60 4.16 -3.38 -5.08
CA SER A 60 4.89 -4.42 -4.39
C SER A 60 3.95 -5.55 -4.01
N PHE A 61 4.39 -6.79 -4.21
CA PHE A 61 3.64 -7.96 -3.79
C PHE A 61 4.56 -9.05 -3.27
N SER A 62 4.06 -9.87 -2.37
CA SER A 62 4.80 -10.98 -1.77
C SER A 62 4.06 -12.28 -1.98
N VAL A 63 4.80 -13.34 -2.32
CA VAL A 63 4.31 -14.72 -2.26
C VAL A 63 4.89 -15.34 -1.01
N LEU A 64 4.02 -15.70 -0.06
CA LEU A 64 4.42 -16.15 1.27
C LEU A 64 3.92 -17.56 1.56
N PHE A 65 4.73 -18.28 2.33
CA PHE A 65 4.53 -19.63 2.83
C PHE A 65 4.82 -19.67 4.32
N LEU A 66 4.27 -20.67 5.00
CA LEU A 66 4.60 -20.96 6.39
C LEU A 66 5.53 -22.17 6.45
N PRO A 67 6.83 -22.00 6.76
CA PRO A 67 7.78 -23.10 6.82
C PRO A 67 7.54 -23.98 8.05
N GLN A 68 7.64 -25.30 7.89
CA GLN A 68 7.59 -26.26 9.01
C GLN A 68 8.99 -26.51 9.62
N SER A 69 10.05 -26.23 8.86
CA SER A 69 11.43 -26.34 9.32
C SER A 69 12.31 -25.30 8.61
N THR A 70 13.47 -25.03 9.21
CA THR A 70 14.48 -24.11 8.64
C THR A 70 14.97 -24.56 7.26
N GLU A 71 15.05 -25.87 7.03
CA GLU A 71 15.53 -26.47 5.78
C GLU A 71 14.59 -26.19 4.61
N MET A 72 13.29 -26.08 4.88
CA MET A 72 12.27 -25.79 3.86
C MET A 72 12.29 -24.33 3.40
N ILE A 73 12.94 -23.42 4.13
CA ILE A 73 12.90 -21.99 3.85
C ILE A 73 13.45 -21.69 2.45
N SER A 74 14.61 -22.25 2.09
CA SER A 74 15.21 -22.02 0.78
C SER A 74 14.35 -22.61 -0.35
N GLN A 75 13.72 -23.77 -0.12
CA GLN A 75 12.82 -24.41 -1.08
C GLN A 75 11.56 -23.56 -1.30
N MET A 76 10.97 -23.05 -0.23
CA MET A 76 9.79 -22.18 -0.28
C MET A 76 10.11 -20.81 -0.89
N GLN A 77 11.29 -20.24 -0.62
CA GLN A 77 11.75 -19.02 -1.28
C GLN A 77 11.91 -19.21 -2.79
N ASN A 78 12.50 -20.33 -3.22
CA ASN A 78 12.60 -20.68 -4.64
C ASN A 78 11.22 -20.87 -5.29
N LEU A 79 10.30 -21.54 -4.58
CA LEU A 79 8.93 -21.70 -5.06
C LEU A 79 8.21 -20.36 -5.16
N ALA A 80 8.31 -19.50 -4.15
CA ALA A 80 7.76 -18.15 -4.13
C ALA A 80 8.30 -17.30 -5.29
N PHE A 81 9.61 -17.38 -5.54
CA PHE A 81 10.25 -16.69 -6.65
C PHE A 81 9.70 -17.17 -8.00
N SER A 82 9.63 -18.49 -8.22
CA SER A 82 9.05 -19.06 -9.44
C SER A 82 7.59 -18.66 -9.65
N ILE A 83 6.77 -18.67 -8.59
CA ILE A 83 5.37 -18.24 -8.65
C ILE A 83 5.27 -16.77 -9.03
N GLY A 84 6.04 -15.89 -8.37
CA GLY A 84 6.01 -14.45 -8.67
C GLY A 84 6.43 -14.15 -10.11
N LEU A 85 7.45 -14.83 -10.63
CA LEU A 85 7.82 -14.73 -12.05
C LEU A 85 6.67 -15.16 -12.98
N ASN A 86 6.02 -16.29 -12.70
CA ASN A 86 4.90 -16.75 -13.52
C ASN A 86 3.72 -15.78 -13.49
N ILE A 87 3.45 -15.15 -12.34
CA ILE A 87 2.43 -14.10 -12.20
C ILE A 87 2.79 -12.90 -13.08
N ILE A 88 4.03 -12.39 -12.99
CA ILE A 88 4.53 -11.28 -13.79
C ILE A 88 4.41 -11.60 -15.30
N GLU A 89 4.89 -12.77 -15.73
CA GLU A 89 4.85 -13.17 -17.13
C GLU A 89 3.43 -13.39 -17.65
N ARG A 90 2.53 -13.90 -16.81
CA ARG A 90 1.13 -14.08 -17.19
C ARG A 90 0.39 -12.75 -17.33
N ILE A 91 0.70 -11.76 -16.48
CA ILE A 91 0.16 -10.40 -16.63
C ILE A 91 0.62 -9.80 -17.95
N LYS A 92 1.92 -9.92 -18.32
CA LYS A 92 2.43 -9.45 -19.62
C LYS A 92 1.69 -10.05 -20.82
N LYS A 93 1.27 -11.31 -20.71
CA LYS A 93 0.52 -12.04 -21.75
C LYS A 93 -0.98 -11.72 -21.78
N THR A 94 -1.48 -10.82 -20.93
CA THR A 94 -2.91 -10.46 -20.87
C THR A 94 -3.14 -9.11 -21.57
N PRO A 95 -3.42 -9.09 -22.89
CA PRO A 95 -3.50 -7.85 -23.67
C PRO A 95 -4.63 -6.91 -23.21
N ASP A 96 -5.73 -7.46 -22.67
CA ASP A 96 -6.94 -6.69 -22.33
C ASP A 96 -6.81 -5.85 -21.05
N CYS A 97 -5.68 -5.95 -20.33
CA CYS A 97 -5.56 -5.31 -19.02
C CYS A 97 -5.15 -3.83 -19.08
N GLY A 98 -4.79 -3.30 -20.26
CA GLY A 98 -4.39 -1.89 -20.45
C GLY A 98 -3.12 -1.50 -19.69
N ILE A 99 -2.36 -2.51 -19.24
CA ILE A 99 -1.16 -2.37 -18.41
C ILE A 99 -0.01 -3.13 -19.08
N SER A 100 1.17 -2.52 -19.12
CA SER A 100 2.42 -3.17 -19.51
C SER A 100 3.40 -3.19 -18.34
N ILE A 101 4.04 -4.33 -18.08
CA ILE A 101 5.07 -4.45 -17.05
C ILE A 101 6.41 -3.98 -17.60
N ARG A 102 7.05 -3.04 -16.91
CA ARG A 102 8.38 -2.57 -17.25
C ARG A 102 9.43 -3.65 -16.90
N PRO A 103 10.52 -3.75 -17.67
CA PRO A 103 11.59 -4.72 -17.42
C PRO A 103 12.54 -4.26 -16.30
N ASP A 104 12.03 -3.66 -15.24
CA ASP A 104 12.77 -3.04 -14.14
C ASP A 104 12.34 -3.58 -12.75
N TRP A 105 11.72 -4.76 -12.74
CA TRP A 105 11.28 -5.38 -11.50
C TRP A 105 12.45 -5.88 -10.65
N THR A 106 12.27 -5.87 -9.34
CA THR A 106 13.22 -6.41 -8.35
C THR A 106 12.55 -7.46 -7.50
N TYR A 107 13.37 -8.29 -6.83
CA TYR A 107 12.88 -9.27 -5.87
C TYR A 107 13.75 -9.30 -4.62
N THR A 108 13.18 -9.76 -3.51
CA THR A 108 13.85 -9.91 -2.22
C THR A 108 13.32 -11.16 -1.54
N THR A 109 14.23 -12.06 -1.14
CA THR A 109 13.83 -13.25 -0.37
C THR A 109 13.50 -12.86 1.06
N LEU A 110 12.46 -13.49 1.61
CA LEU A 110 11.93 -13.20 2.93
C LEU A 110 12.07 -14.43 3.82
N ARG A 111 12.47 -14.21 5.07
CA ARG A 111 12.65 -15.25 6.10
C ARG A 111 12.25 -14.67 7.45
N ASN A 112 11.57 -15.46 8.27
CA ASN A 112 11.04 -15.04 9.58
C ASN A 112 10.29 -13.70 9.43
N TYR A 113 9.45 -13.64 8.41
CA TYR A 113 8.78 -12.43 8.01
C TYR A 113 7.54 -12.26 8.87
N TYR A 114 7.50 -11.18 9.65
CA TYR A 114 6.47 -10.91 10.66
C TYR A 114 6.31 -12.02 11.72
N ASP A 115 5.31 -11.84 12.60
CA ASP A 115 5.14 -12.63 13.82
C ASP A 115 4.80 -14.10 13.58
N ASP A 116 4.24 -14.42 12.41
CA ASP A 116 3.93 -15.80 12.03
C ASP A 116 5.10 -16.55 11.40
N ASN A 117 6.28 -15.91 11.30
CA ASN A 117 7.51 -16.49 10.74
C ASN A 117 7.37 -16.95 9.28
N ALA A 118 6.51 -16.30 8.49
CA ALA A 118 6.39 -16.60 7.08
C ALA A 118 7.72 -16.47 6.32
N CYS A 119 7.85 -17.18 5.21
CA CYS A 119 8.98 -17.06 4.30
C CYS A 119 8.51 -17.03 2.84
N GLY A 120 9.33 -16.50 1.94
CA GLY A 120 8.94 -16.40 0.55
C GLY A 120 9.73 -15.37 -0.24
N CYS A 121 9.07 -14.68 -1.15
CA CYS A 121 9.71 -13.71 -2.03
C CYS A 121 8.79 -12.50 -2.26
N ARG A 122 9.34 -11.30 -2.07
CA ARG A 122 8.71 -10.02 -2.35
C ARG A 122 9.23 -9.49 -3.68
N PHE A 123 8.32 -9.01 -4.51
CA PHE A 123 8.60 -8.39 -5.80
C PHE A 123 8.20 -6.92 -5.74
N SER A 124 9.01 -6.06 -6.36
CA SER A 124 8.65 -4.67 -6.64
C SER A 124 8.62 -4.51 -8.16
N ILE A 125 7.47 -4.13 -8.71
CA ILE A 125 7.28 -4.02 -10.16
C ILE A 125 6.71 -2.68 -10.55
N ASN A 126 7.11 -2.17 -11.72
CA ASN A 126 6.53 -0.97 -12.31
C ASN A 126 5.66 -1.34 -13.51
N PHE A 127 4.47 -0.76 -13.55
CA PHE A 127 3.53 -0.88 -14.64
C PHE A 127 3.43 0.44 -15.39
N THR A 128 3.40 0.42 -16.71
CA THR A 128 2.88 1.55 -17.50
C THR A 128 1.41 1.29 -17.82
N GLN A 129 0.57 2.29 -17.58
CA GLN A 129 -0.83 2.29 -17.96
C GLN A 129 -1.06 3.49 -18.89
N VAL A 130 -1.80 3.27 -19.97
CA VAL A 130 -2.20 4.36 -20.87
C VAL A 130 -2.88 5.42 -20.03
N ASN A 131 -2.51 6.68 -20.24
CA ASN A 131 -3.13 7.78 -19.53
C ASN A 131 -4.62 7.83 -19.92
N MET A 132 -5.47 7.29 -19.05
CA MET A 132 -6.93 7.33 -19.20
C MET A 132 -7.48 8.76 -19.03
N GLN A 133 -6.63 9.76 -18.79
CA GLN A 133 -7.01 11.16 -18.88
C GLN A 133 -7.22 11.57 -20.34
N ASN A 134 -8.29 11.06 -20.93
CA ASN A 134 -9.20 11.93 -21.64
C ASN A 134 -10.17 12.51 -20.61
N MET A 135 -9.67 13.34 -19.67
CA MET A 135 -10.46 13.84 -18.54
C MET A 135 -10.38 15.36 -18.42
N CYS A 136 -10.87 16.05 -19.45
CA CYS A 136 -11.39 17.40 -19.28
C CYS A 136 -12.75 17.35 -18.54
N LEU A 137 -12.83 16.60 -17.43
CA LEU A 137 -14.03 16.55 -16.55
C LEU A 137 -14.06 17.75 -15.61
N ILE A 138 -13.33 18.81 -15.94
CA ILE A 138 -13.24 20.02 -15.12
C ILE A 138 -14.65 20.58 -14.91
N GLU A 139 -15.48 20.57 -15.94
CA GLU A 139 -16.86 21.05 -15.88
C GLU A 139 -17.79 20.16 -15.03
N GLU A 140 -17.48 18.88 -14.88
CA GLU A 140 -18.26 17.96 -14.04
C GLU A 140 -17.80 17.96 -12.57
N GLN A 141 -16.50 18.21 -12.34
CA GLN A 141 -15.89 18.16 -11.00
C GLN A 141 -15.88 19.53 -10.31
N PHE A 142 -15.94 20.62 -11.09
CA PHE A 142 -15.90 21.99 -10.59
C PHE A 142 -17.17 22.72 -11.00
N SER A 143 -17.94 23.14 -10.01
CA SER A 143 -19.05 24.06 -10.20
C SER A 143 -18.60 25.48 -9.90
N THR A 144 -18.89 26.42 -10.80
CA THR A 144 -18.64 27.85 -10.60
C THR A 144 -19.47 28.45 -9.46
N ASP A 145 -20.56 27.79 -9.10
CA ASP A 145 -21.55 28.30 -8.15
C ASP A 145 -21.44 27.67 -6.76
N LYS A 146 -20.60 26.63 -6.61
CA LYS A 146 -20.36 26.00 -5.32
C LYS A 146 -19.58 26.96 -4.42
N LYS A 147 -20.25 27.46 -3.39
CA LYS A 147 -19.65 28.18 -2.25
C LYS A 147 -19.75 27.31 -1.01
N PHE A 148 -18.77 27.38 -0.12
CA PHE A 148 -18.88 26.74 1.20
C PHE A 148 -20.02 27.41 1.99
N ASP A 149 -20.73 26.64 2.81
CA ASP A 149 -21.78 27.18 3.67
C ASP A 149 -21.16 28.15 4.69
N ALA A 150 -21.37 29.44 4.47
CA ALA A 150 -20.88 30.53 5.33
C ALA A 150 -21.42 30.48 6.78
N LYS A 151 -22.34 29.55 7.10
CA LYS A 151 -22.87 29.35 8.46
C LYS A 151 -22.00 28.46 9.34
N THR A 152 -21.01 27.77 8.76
CA THR A 152 -20.05 26.91 9.48
C THR A 152 -18.64 27.49 9.52
N ASP A 153 -18.43 28.64 8.89
CA ASP A 153 -17.20 29.43 9.02
C ASP A 153 -17.31 30.30 10.26
N LEU A 154 -16.98 29.67 11.38
CA LEU A 154 -16.12 30.13 12.45
C LEU A 154 -16.27 29.05 13.53
N LEU A 155 -15.17 28.37 13.92
CA LEU A 155 -15.10 27.87 15.30
C LEU A 155 -15.52 29.07 16.16
N PRO A 156 -16.47 28.93 17.11
CA PRO A 156 -16.87 30.07 17.92
C PRO A 156 -15.59 30.68 18.46
N ASP A 157 -15.35 31.95 18.14
CA ASP A 157 -14.29 32.70 18.79
C ASP A 157 -14.56 32.49 20.27
N PHE A 158 -13.61 31.83 20.96
CA PHE A 158 -13.65 31.75 22.40
C PHE A 158 -13.40 33.16 22.88
N ASP A 159 -14.46 33.96 22.94
CA ASP A 159 -14.48 35.21 23.67
C ASP A 159 -14.34 34.79 25.12
N LEU A 160 -13.09 34.73 25.58
CA LEU A 160 -12.74 34.57 26.98
C LEU A 160 -13.25 35.84 27.67
N GLN A 161 -14.56 35.85 27.97
CA GLN A 161 -15.10 36.76 28.96
C GLN A 161 -14.32 36.46 30.24
N LYS A 162 -13.42 37.38 30.58
CA LYS A 162 -12.74 37.40 31.87
C LYS A 162 -13.79 37.65 32.93
N THR A 163 -14.49 36.59 33.32
CA THR A 163 -15.20 36.54 34.59
C THR A 163 -14.13 36.57 35.66
N GLU A 164 -14.17 37.61 36.49
CA GLU A 164 -13.28 37.77 37.65
C GLU A 164 -13.25 36.47 38.46
N GLY A 165 -12.12 35.78 38.45
CA GLY A 165 -11.91 34.51 39.18
C GLY A 165 -11.29 33.34 38.42
N CYS A 166 -11.07 33.43 37.10
CA CYS A 166 -10.33 32.38 36.38
C CYS A 166 -8.81 32.56 36.51
N GLU A 167 -8.19 31.75 37.37
CA GLU A 167 -6.73 31.56 37.39
C GLU A 167 -6.27 30.91 36.08
N VAL A 168 -5.72 31.72 35.18
CA VAL A 168 -5.00 31.23 34.00
C VAL A 168 -3.66 30.69 34.48
N PHE A 169 -3.48 29.37 34.44
CA PHE A 169 -2.13 28.79 34.51
C PHE A 169 -1.37 29.20 33.25
N ALA A 170 -0.63 30.30 33.36
CA ALA A 170 0.32 30.72 32.35
C ALA A 170 1.37 29.62 32.16
N HIS A 171 1.40 29.04 30.97
CA HIS A 171 2.51 28.35 30.33
C HIS A 171 3.71 27.97 31.23
N LYS A 172 3.54 26.97 32.09
CA LYS A 172 4.69 26.14 32.52
C LYS A 172 4.76 24.95 31.58
N LEU A 173 5.49 25.13 30.48
CA LEU A 173 6.15 23.96 29.88
C LEU A 173 7.07 23.35 30.96
N PRO A 174 7.23 22.02 31.00
CA PRO A 174 8.22 21.41 31.88
C PRO A 174 9.60 21.96 31.53
N ASP A 175 10.33 22.43 32.52
CA ASP A 175 11.73 22.79 32.35
C ASP A 175 12.53 21.48 32.26
N PHE A 176 13.00 21.15 31.06
CA PHE A 176 13.82 19.96 30.83
C PHE A 176 15.29 20.29 31.11
N ASP A 177 15.63 20.46 32.39
CA ASP A 177 17.03 20.47 32.81
C ASP A 177 17.61 19.05 32.68
N ILE A 178 18.22 18.77 31.53
CA ILE A 178 18.98 17.54 31.31
C ILE A 178 20.28 17.67 32.10
N VAL A 179 20.39 16.93 33.20
CA VAL A 179 21.64 16.82 33.97
C VAL A 179 22.70 16.14 33.10
N THR A 180 23.60 16.92 32.51
CA THR A 180 24.79 16.38 31.85
C THR A 180 25.83 16.04 32.92
N ARG A 181 26.22 14.77 32.99
CA ARG A 181 27.35 14.33 33.82
C ARG A 181 28.65 14.81 33.19
N LYS A 182 29.51 15.45 33.99
CA LYS A 182 30.91 15.75 33.64
C LYS A 182 31.73 14.47 33.53
#